data_AF-A0A932P9M8-F1
#
_entry.id   AF-A0A932P9M8-F1
#
_cell.length_a   1.000
_cell.length_b   1.000
_cell.length_c   1.000
_cell.angle_alpha   90.00
_cell.angle_beta   90.00
_cell.angle_gamma   90.00
#
_symmetry.space_group_name_H-M   'P 1'
#
loop_
_entity.id
_entity.type
_entity.pdbx_description
1 polymer ?
#
loop_
_entity_poly.entity_id
_entity_poly.type
_entity_poly.pdbx_seq_one_letter_code
_entity_poly.pdbx_strand_id
1 'polypeptide(L)'
;MQEDPHPGPLPEYREREADSRGAGPLARTHEITDSMTWTQIYDPLGAPFLSTLLAGSPIVLLLGLLVAGVSAQRAAFAGLAAALIAAMFGFGMPARLAAASAAYGACFGLLPIGWIV
;
A
#
# COMPACT_ATOMS: atom_id res chain seq x y z
N MET A 1 -13.35 31.70 56.90
CA MET A 1 -12.27 31.38 55.95
C MET A 1 -12.99 31.04 54.67
N GLN A 2 -13.21 32.06 53.85
CA GLN A 2 -14.34 32.25 52.93
C GLN A 2 -13.73 32.62 51.57
N GLU A 3 -14.30 32.07 50.50
CA GLU A 3 -14.05 32.30 49.06
C GLU A 3 -12.73 31.76 48.47
N ASP A 4 -12.75 30.51 47.99
CA ASP A 4 -12.05 30.19 46.75
C ASP A 4 -12.87 30.79 45.58
N PRO A 5 -12.39 31.79 44.83
CA PRO A 5 -13.16 32.41 43.76
C PRO A 5 -13.33 31.42 42.61
N HIS A 6 -14.57 30.97 42.40
CA HIS A 6 -14.98 30.36 41.14
C HIS A 6 -14.56 31.27 39.97
N PRO A 7 -13.67 30.82 39.06
CA PRO A 7 -13.39 31.57 37.84
C PRO A 7 -14.65 31.56 36.97
N GLY A 8 -15.07 32.75 36.52
CA GLY A 8 -16.20 32.91 35.61
C GLY A 8 -16.05 32.07 34.33
N PRO A 9 -17.14 31.83 33.59
CA PRO A 9 -17.13 31.01 32.39
C PRO A 9 -16.12 31.55 31.37
N LEU A 10 -15.23 30.68 30.90
CA LEU A 10 -14.16 31.01 29.97
C LEU A 10 -14.76 31.66 28.70
N PRO A 11 -14.36 32.90 28.35
CA PRO A 11 -14.61 33.42 27.02
C PRO A 11 -13.73 32.60 26.06
N GLU A 12 -14.26 32.17 24.91
CA GLU A 12 -13.50 31.91 23.65
C GLU A 12 -14.18 30.94 22.65
N TYR A 13 -15.47 30.62 22.77
CA TYR A 13 -16.18 29.96 21.66
C TYR A 13 -16.79 30.93 20.63
N ARG A 14 -16.73 32.25 20.87
CA ARG A 14 -17.34 33.28 19.99
C ARG A 14 -16.42 33.74 18.85
N GLU A 15 -15.11 33.50 18.96
CA GLU A 15 -14.11 33.97 17.99
C GLU A 15 -14.03 33.11 16.72
N ARG A 16 -14.63 31.90 16.71
CA ARG A 16 -14.59 31.00 15.53
C ARG A 16 -15.52 31.41 14.38
N GLU A 17 -16.52 32.24 14.66
CA GLU A 17 -17.55 32.60 13.67
C GLU A 17 -17.13 33.78 12.77
N ALA A 18 -16.15 34.59 13.21
CA ALA A 18 -15.73 35.80 12.49
C ALA A 18 -14.64 35.54 11.43
N ASP A 19 -13.85 34.47 11.59
CA ASP A 19 -12.79 34.06 10.65
C ASP A 19 -13.35 33.22 9.48
N SER A 20 -14.52 33.60 8.97
CA SER A 20 -15.13 33.01 7.75
C SER A 20 -15.16 34.00 6.58
N ARG A 21 -14.61 35.21 6.76
CA ARG A 21 -14.59 36.29 5.74
C ARG A 21 -13.22 36.58 5.15
N GLY A 22 -12.25 35.69 5.36
CA GLY A 22 -10.90 35.79 4.83
C GLY A 22 -10.46 34.49 4.17
N ALA A 23 -11.10 34.10 3.06
CA ALA A 23 -10.60 33.03 2.20
C ALA A 23 -9.30 33.50 1.50
N GLY A 24 -8.20 33.47 2.25
CA GLY A 24 -6.86 33.70 1.72
C GLY A 24 -6.43 32.54 0.79
N PRO A 25 -5.29 32.68 0.07
CA PRO A 25 -4.80 31.70 -0.92
C PRO A 25 -4.58 30.26 -0.39
N LEU A 26 -4.77 30.00 0.90
CA LEU A 26 -4.57 28.71 1.55
C LEU A 26 -5.71 27.72 1.34
N ALA A 27 -6.86 28.16 0.80
CA ALA A 27 -7.95 27.27 0.41
C ALA A 27 -7.64 26.43 -0.85
N ARG A 28 -6.48 26.65 -1.52
CA ARG A 28 -6.07 25.93 -2.74
C ARG A 28 -4.97 24.88 -2.51
N THR A 29 -4.59 24.54 -1.28
CA THR A 29 -3.46 23.61 -1.04
C THR A 29 -3.84 22.12 -1.10
N HIS A 30 -5.12 21.76 -1.22
CA HIS A 30 -5.54 20.35 -1.34
C HIS A 30 -5.76 19.86 -2.79
N GLU A 31 -5.45 20.69 -3.80
CA GLU A 31 -5.82 20.45 -5.21
C GLU A 31 -4.65 20.14 -6.17
N ILE A 32 -3.42 19.96 -5.70
CA ILE A 32 -2.27 19.76 -6.60
C ILE A 32 -1.72 18.34 -6.44
N THR A 33 -2.19 17.46 -7.33
CA THR A 33 -1.78 16.05 -7.55
C THR A 33 -2.67 15.02 -6.85
N ASP A 34 -3.83 14.72 -7.43
CA ASP A 34 -4.42 13.37 -7.39
C ASP A 34 -3.40 12.37 -7.96
N SER A 35 -2.42 12.00 -7.15
CA SER A 35 -1.55 10.87 -7.43
C SER A 35 -2.44 9.63 -7.37
N MET A 36 -2.50 8.89 -8.47
CA MET A 36 -3.20 7.60 -8.56
C MET A 36 -2.50 6.58 -7.65
N THR A 37 -2.72 6.71 -6.34
CA THR A 37 -2.10 5.91 -5.29
C THR A 37 -3.00 4.72 -5.01
N TRP A 38 -2.57 3.54 -5.42
CA TRP A 38 -3.24 2.31 -5.01
C TRP A 38 -2.95 2.01 -3.54
N THR A 39 -4.00 1.78 -2.76
CA THR A 39 -3.90 1.38 -1.36
C THR A 39 -3.96 -0.14 -1.26
N GLN A 40 -3.00 -0.72 -0.54
CA GLN A 40 -2.93 -2.16 -0.35
C GLN A 40 -4.06 -2.64 0.57
N ILE A 41 -4.85 -3.59 0.06
CA ILE A 41 -5.88 -4.31 0.82
C ILE A 41 -5.28 -5.64 1.28
N TYR A 42 -5.09 -5.82 2.58
CA TYR A 42 -4.42 -7.01 3.13
C TYR A 42 -5.33 -8.24 3.25
N ASP A 43 -6.64 -8.04 3.41
CA ASP A 43 -7.61 -9.11 3.57
C ASP A 43 -8.73 -9.05 2.52
N PRO A 44 -8.43 -9.40 1.25
CA PRO A 44 -9.43 -9.39 0.18
C PRO A 44 -10.54 -10.43 0.36
N LEU A 45 -10.29 -11.49 1.15
CA LEU A 45 -11.24 -12.60 1.34
C LEU A 45 -12.03 -12.51 2.65
N GLY A 46 -11.80 -11.47 3.47
CA GLY A 46 -12.42 -11.32 4.80
C GLY A 46 -12.01 -12.39 5.81
N ALA A 47 -10.95 -13.14 5.50
CA ALA A 47 -10.42 -14.21 6.32
C ALA A 47 -8.88 -14.17 6.23
N PRO A 48 -8.17 -13.72 7.29
CA PRO A 48 -6.73 -13.44 7.23
C PRO A 48 -5.90 -14.67 6.87
N PHE A 49 -6.34 -15.86 7.29
CA PHE A 49 -5.67 -17.12 6.94
C PHE A 49 -5.78 -17.44 5.44
N LEU A 50 -6.96 -17.26 4.85
CA LEU A 50 -7.20 -17.56 3.44
C LEU A 50 -6.49 -16.55 2.54
N SER A 51 -6.53 -15.26 2.93
CA SER A 51 -5.79 -14.18 2.26
C SER A 51 -4.27 -14.42 2.29
N THR A 52 -3.75 -14.93 3.40
CA THR A 52 -2.33 -15.32 3.51
C THR A 52 -1.98 -16.50 2.60
N LEU A 53 -2.85 -17.51 2.54
CA LEU A 53 -2.64 -18.67 1.66
C LEU A 53 -2.64 -18.26 0.19
N LEU A 54 -3.53 -17.34 -0.19
CA LEU A 54 -3.56 -16.75 -1.52
C LEU A 54 -2.29 -15.96 -1.82
N ALA A 55 -1.83 -15.12 -0.89
CA ALA A 55 -0.58 -14.36 -1.01
C ALA A 55 0.66 -15.27 -1.13
N GLY A 56 0.68 -16.40 -0.42
CA GLY A 56 1.78 -17.37 -0.45
C GLY A 56 1.76 -18.32 -1.64
N SER A 57 0.65 -18.42 -2.37
CA SER A 57 0.47 -19.36 -3.48
C SER A 57 1.56 -19.30 -4.56
N PRO A 58 2.12 -18.14 -4.97
CA PRO A 58 3.16 -18.09 -5.99
C PRO A 58 4.46 -18.75 -5.52
N ILE A 59 4.78 -18.63 -4.23
CA ILE A 59 5.97 -19.23 -3.62
C ILE A 59 5.81 -20.75 -3.56
N VAL A 60 4.65 -21.23 -3.11
CA VAL A 60 4.34 -22.66 -3.06
C VAL A 60 4.43 -23.28 -4.46
N LEU A 61 3.91 -22.61 -5.49
CA LEU A 61 4.00 -23.06 -6.87
C LEU A 61 5.44 -23.11 -7.38
N LEU A 62 6.23 -22.07 -7.15
CA LEU A 62 7.65 -22.03 -7.54
C LEU A 62 8.44 -23.16 -6.88
N LEU A 63 8.31 -23.32 -5.55
CA LEU A 63 9.02 -24.35 -4.80
C LEU A 63 8.55 -25.76 -5.19
N GLY A 64 7.25 -25.95 -5.39
CA GLY A 64 6.68 -27.21 -5.87
C GLY A 64 7.24 -27.63 -7.23
N LEU A 65 7.38 -26.68 -8.17
CA LEU A 65 7.98 -26.95 -9.49
C LEU A 65 9.47 -27.29 -9.39
N LEU A 66 10.20 -26.63 -8.48
CA LEU A 66 11.61 -26.91 -8.27
C LEU A 66 11.84 -28.31 -7.68
N VAL A 67 11.02 -28.70 -6.69
CA VAL A 67 11.03 -30.06 -6.13
C VAL A 67 10.62 -31.11 -7.18
N ALA A 68 9.74 -30.76 -8.11
CA ALA A 68 9.35 -31.61 -9.24
C ALA A 68 10.42 -31.72 -10.34
N GLY A 69 11.59 -31.10 -10.19
CA GLY A 69 12.70 -31.19 -11.14
C GLY A 69 12.55 -30.33 -12.39
N VAL A 70 11.64 -29.35 -12.38
CA VAL A 70 11.53 -28.36 -13.47
C VAL A 70 12.73 -27.42 -13.42
N SER A 71 13.24 -27.02 -14.60
CA SER A 71 14.37 -26.07 -14.66
C SER A 71 14.03 -24.77 -13.93
N ALA A 72 15.01 -24.23 -13.19
CA ALA A 72 14.83 -23.07 -12.34
C ALA A 72 14.25 -21.86 -13.11
N GLN A 73 14.68 -21.65 -14.35
CA GLN A 73 14.17 -20.58 -15.21
C GLN A 73 12.68 -20.78 -15.52
N ARG A 74 12.24 -22.00 -15.86
CA ARG A 74 10.83 -22.29 -16.14
C ARG A 74 9.97 -22.16 -14.88
N ALA A 75 10.48 -22.62 -13.74
CA ALA A 75 9.83 -22.46 -12.45
C ALA A 75 9.68 -20.98 -12.04
N ALA A 76 10.72 -20.16 -12.28
CA ALA A 76 10.69 -18.73 -12.00
C ALA A 76 9.66 -17.99 -12.86
N PHE A 77 9.58 -18.27 -14.17
CA PHE A 77 8.55 -17.68 -15.03
C PHE A 77 7.13 -18.10 -14.62
N ALA A 78 6.95 -19.37 -14.25
CA ALA A 78 5.65 -19.85 -13.76
C ALA A 78 5.25 -19.19 -12.42
N GLY A 79 6.19 -19.06 -11.48
CA GLY A 79 5.98 -18.34 -10.23
C GLY A 79 5.70 -16.86 -10.42
N LEU A 80 6.40 -16.19 -11.35
CA LEU A 80 6.14 -14.79 -11.70
C LEU A 80 4.74 -14.60 -12.30
N ALA A 81 4.34 -15.49 -13.22
CA ALA A 81 2.99 -15.45 -13.79
C ALA A 81 1.93 -15.66 -12.71
N ALA A 82 2.11 -16.63 -11.82
CA ALA A 82 1.21 -16.86 -10.69
C ALA A 82 1.12 -15.64 -9.76
N ALA A 83 2.24 -14.98 -9.46
CA ALA A 83 2.28 -13.77 -8.64
C ALA A 83 1.50 -12.61 -9.28
N LEU A 84 1.67 -12.38 -10.59
CA LEU A 84 0.93 -11.35 -11.33
C LEU A 84 -0.57 -11.62 -11.33
N ILE A 85 -0.97 -12.88 -11.56
CA ILE A 85 -2.39 -13.28 -11.53
C ILE A 85 -2.96 -13.06 -10.12
N ALA A 86 -2.26 -13.49 -9.07
CA ALA A 86 -2.71 -13.30 -7.69
C ALA A 86 -2.82 -11.81 -7.33
N ALA A 87 -1.86 -10.97 -7.72
CA ALA A 87 -1.89 -9.54 -7.44
C ALA A 87 -3.07 -8.83 -8.13
N MET A 88 -3.30 -9.12 -9.42
CA MET A 88 -4.36 -8.46 -10.19
C MET A 88 -5.75 -8.95 -9.78
N PHE A 89 -5.95 -10.27 -9.72
CA PHE A 89 -7.28 -10.85 -9.48
C PHE A 89 -7.59 -11.10 -8.01
N GLY A 90 -6.57 -11.41 -7.20
CA GLY A 90 -6.73 -11.67 -5.77
C GLY A 90 -6.72 -10.41 -4.91
N PHE A 91 -5.85 -9.44 -5.23
CA PHE A 91 -5.65 -8.22 -4.43
C PHE A 91 -6.14 -6.93 -5.11
N GLY A 92 -6.69 -7.03 -6.32
CA GLY A 92 -7.23 -5.88 -7.04
C GLY A 92 -6.17 -4.84 -7.41
N MET A 93 -4.91 -5.27 -7.56
CA MET A 93 -3.82 -4.37 -7.92
C MET A 93 -3.93 -3.96 -9.40
N PRO A 94 -3.90 -2.66 -9.74
CA PRO A 94 -3.93 -2.20 -11.12
C PRO A 94 -2.76 -2.77 -11.93
N ALA A 95 -3.01 -3.22 -13.16
CA ALA A 95 -2.01 -3.90 -13.99
C ALA A 95 -0.71 -3.11 -14.18
N ARG A 96 -0.79 -1.76 -14.28
CA ARG A 96 0.38 -0.88 -14.36
C ARG A 96 1.27 -0.99 -13.12
N LEU A 97 0.66 -0.98 -11.94
CA LEU A 97 1.37 -1.09 -10.67
C LEU A 97 1.93 -2.50 -10.49
N ALA A 98 1.15 -3.54 -10.81
CA ALA A 98 1.59 -4.93 -10.74
C ALA A 98 2.83 -5.18 -11.62
N ALA A 99 2.82 -4.68 -12.86
CA ALA A 99 3.96 -4.74 -13.76
C ALA A 99 5.17 -3.94 -13.24
N ALA A 100 4.94 -2.74 -12.69
CA ALA A 100 5.99 -1.93 -12.09
C ALA A 100 6.63 -2.65 -10.88
N SER A 101 5.84 -3.27 -10.01
CA SER A 101 6.34 -4.06 -8.88
C SER A 101 7.12 -5.29 -9.33
N ALA A 102 6.66 -6.00 -10.36
CA ALA A 102 7.39 -7.13 -10.94
C ALA A 102 8.73 -6.70 -11.55
N ALA A 103 8.75 -5.60 -12.31
CA ALA A 103 9.97 -5.04 -12.88
C ALA A 103 10.94 -4.59 -11.77
N TYR A 104 10.42 -3.94 -10.73
CA TYR A 104 11.21 -3.58 -9.55
C TYR A 104 11.82 -4.82 -8.91
N GLY A 105 11.04 -5.87 -8.64
CA GLY A 105 11.55 -7.14 -8.12
C GLY A 105 12.61 -7.79 -9.03
N ALA A 106 12.41 -7.79 -10.35
CA ALA A 106 13.38 -8.30 -11.31
C ALA A 106 14.69 -7.50 -11.28
N CYS A 107 14.62 -6.17 -11.22
CA CYS A 107 15.79 -5.32 -11.03
C CYS A 107 16.50 -5.67 -9.72
N PHE A 108 15.80 -5.77 -8.60
CA PHE A 108 16.41 -6.17 -7.32
C PHE A 108 17.01 -7.59 -7.34
N GLY A 109 16.45 -8.51 -8.14
CA GLY A 109 17.01 -9.85 -8.31
C GLY A 109 18.23 -9.93 -9.24
N LEU A 110 18.30 -9.06 -10.26
CA LEU A 110 19.34 -9.06 -11.30
C LEU A 110 20.51 -8.11 -11.00
N LEU A 111 20.24 -6.99 -10.30
CA LEU A 111 21.22 -5.97 -9.96
C LEU A 111 22.25 -6.31 -8.86
N PRO A 112 22.17 -7.35 -8.00
CA PRO A 112 23.25 -7.64 -7.05
C PRO A 112 24.58 -7.99 -7.72
N ILE A 113 24.57 -8.37 -9.01
CA ILE A 113 25.79 -8.58 -9.82
C ILE A 113 26.43 -7.24 -10.26
N GLY A 114 25.67 -6.12 -10.25
CA GLY A 114 26.14 -4.80 -10.67
C GLY A 114 26.74 -3.92 -9.57
N TRP A 115 26.58 -4.28 -8.30
CA TRP A 115 27.17 -3.56 -7.15
C TRP A 115 28.37 -4.31 -6.52
N ILE A 116 28.71 -5.50 -7.02
CA ILE A 116 30.00 -6.13 -6.72
C ILE A 116 31.05 -5.46 -7.61
N VAL A 117 31.51 -4.30 -7.16
CA VAL A 117 32.76 -3.61 -7.55
C VAL A 117 33.52 -3.32 -6.28
#